data_AF-A0A0Q7AJQ7-F1
#
_entry.id   AF-A0A0Q7AJQ7-F1
#
_cell.length_a   1.000
_cell.length_b   1.000
_cell.length_c   1.000
_cell.angle_alpha   90.00
_cell.angle_beta   90.00
_cell.angle_gamma   90.00
#
_symmetry.space_group_name_H-M   'P 1'
#
loop_
_entity.id
_entity.type
_entity.pdbx_description
1 polymer ?
#
loop_
_entity_poly.entity_id
_entity_poly.type
_entity_poly.pdbx_seq_one_letter_code
_entity_poly.pdbx_strand_id
1 'polypeptide(L)'
;MIVRIEIHREGDDYEYRVLADGDVLFDDAGFSSVVHALVGAVEGLPPDVRAVEVACGGVVSGTYPLTVLASSAAQVAQHAVNTTAAVYEALQN
;
A
#
# COMPACT_ATOMS: atom_id res chain seq x y z
N MET A 1 5.01 2.94 -15.96
CA MET A 1 5.06 1.69 -15.19
C MET A 1 3.96 1.67 -14.12
N ILE A 2 3.48 0.49 -13.73
CA ILE A 2 2.65 0.28 -12.54
C ILE A 2 3.47 -0.58 -11.58
N VAL A 3 3.51 -0.19 -10.31
CA VAL A 3 4.18 -0.94 -9.25
C VAL A 3 3.18 -1.34 -8.18
N ARG A 4 3.51 -2.27 -7.31
CA ARG A 4 2.69 -2.62 -6.16
C ARG A 4 3.34 -2.10 -4.88
N ILE A 5 2.55 -1.48 -4.02
CA ILE A 5 2.91 -1.17 -2.64
C ILE A 5 2.20 -2.20 -1.77
N GLU A 6 2.96 -3.06 -1.10
CA GLU A 6 2.45 -4.02 -0.12
C GLU A 6 2.73 -3.50 1.28
N ILE A 7 1.68 -3.28 2.07
CA ILE A 7 1.76 -2.77 3.44
C ILE A 7 1.46 -3.93 4.39
N HIS A 8 2.34 -4.12 5.36
CA HIS A 8 2.21 -5.12 6.41
C HIS A 8 2.30 -4.47 7.78
N ARG A 9 1.65 -5.10 8.76
CA ARG A 9 1.79 -4.72 10.17
C ARG A 9 2.84 -5.62 10.80
N GLU A 10 3.82 -5.02 11.46
CA GLU A 10 4.85 -5.71 12.23
C GLU A 10 4.81 -5.22 13.69
N GLY A 11 4.20 -6.02 14.56
CA GLY A 11 3.93 -5.61 15.94
C GLY A 11 2.96 -4.41 15.99
N ASP A 12 3.44 -3.30 16.55
CA ASP A 12 2.67 -2.05 16.65
C ASP A 12 2.94 -1.07 15.49
N ASP A 13 3.94 -1.37 14.65
CA ASP A 13 4.32 -0.54 13.52
C ASP A 13 3.87 -1.16 12.19
N TYR A 14 4.04 -0.39 11.11
CA TYR A 14 3.80 -0.81 9.74
C TYR A 14 5.10 -0.75 8.94
N GLU A 15 5.24 -1.69 8.01
CA GLU A 15 6.25 -1.71 6.97
C GLU A 15 5.59 -1.69 5.59
N TYR A 16 6.33 -1.25 4.58
CA TYR A 16 5.92 -1.41 3.20
C TYR A 16 7.03 -2.00 2.35
N ARG A 17 6.64 -2.64 1.24
CA ARG A 17 7.54 -3.05 0.16
C ARG A 17 6.96 -2.57 -1.15
N VAL A 18 7.80 -2.01 -2.02
CA VAL A 18 7.43 -1.62 -3.38
C VAL A 18 7.96 -2.65 -4.36
N LEU A 19 7.09 -3.26 -5.14
CA LEU A 19 7.42 -4.31 -6.10
C LEU A 19 7.15 -3.85 -7.54
N ALA A 20 8.04 -4.23 -8.45
CA ALA A 20 7.82 -4.15 -9.90
C ALA A 20 8.08 -5.52 -10.51
N ASP A 21 7.10 -6.04 -11.27
CA ASP A 21 7.18 -7.35 -11.92
C ASP A 21 7.56 -8.52 -10.99
N GLY A 22 7.26 -8.38 -9.68
CA GLY A 22 7.54 -9.38 -8.63
C GLY A 22 8.86 -9.17 -7.88
N ASP A 23 9.71 -8.26 -8.33
CA ASP A 23 10.96 -7.90 -7.66
C ASP A 23 10.76 -6.72 -6.71
N VAL A 24 11.36 -6.80 -5.52
CA VAL A 24 11.37 -5.68 -4.57
C VAL A 24 12.30 -4.59 -5.08
N LEU A 25 11.74 -3.41 -5.33
CA LEU A 25 12.49 -2.21 -5.70
C LEU A 25 13.13 -1.55 -4.47
N PHE A 26 12.33 -1.39 -3.42
CA PHE A 26 12.72 -0.84 -2.13
C PHE A 26 11.65 -1.14 -1.08
N ASP A 27 12.02 -0.99 0.18
CA ASP A 27 11.17 -1.21 1.35
C ASP A 27 11.61 -0.29 2.49
N ASP A 28 10.70 -0.07 3.45
CA ASP A 28 10.97 0.68 4.67
C ASP A 28 9.98 0.28 5.78
N ALA A 29 10.33 0.57 7.03
CA ALA A 29 9.60 0.13 8.22
C ALA A 29 9.52 1.20 9.33
N GLY A 30 8.76 0.91 10.39
CA GLY A 30 8.64 1.79 11.56
C GLY A 30 7.58 2.89 11.41
N PHE A 31 6.60 2.70 10.53
CA PHE A 31 5.53 3.67 10.33
C PHE A 31 4.40 3.46 11.35
N SER A 32 3.92 4.56 11.93
CA SER A 32 2.81 4.50 12.91
C SER A 32 1.43 4.24 12.30
N SER A 33 1.30 4.25 10.98
CA SER A 33 0.02 3.98 10.29
C SER A 33 0.22 3.58 8.83
N VAL A 34 -0.80 2.93 8.27
CA VAL A 34 -0.91 2.62 6.83
C VAL A 34 -0.80 3.89 5.97
N VAL A 35 -1.34 5.02 6.42
CA VAL A 35 -1.26 6.30 5.68
C VAL A 35 0.18 6.77 5.58
N HIS A 36 0.93 6.72 6.68
CA HIS A 36 2.35 7.15 6.68
C HIS A 36 3.22 6.21 5.85
N ALA A 37 3.00 4.89 5.95
CA ALA A 37 3.69 3.91 5.10
C ALA A 37 3.42 4.17 3.61
N LEU A 38 2.15 4.43 3.26
CA LEU A 38 1.76 4.72 1.88
C LEU A 38 2.38 6.01 1.34
N VAL A 39 2.47 7.07 2.15
CA VAL A 39 3.14 8.33 1.76
C VAL A 39 4.64 8.09 1.54
N GLY A 40 5.32 7.42 2.49
CA GLY A 40 6.75 7.11 2.36
C GLY A 40 7.05 6.27 1.11
N ALA A 41 6.22 5.27 0.83
CA ALA A 41 6.33 4.46 -0.38
C ALA A 41 6.21 5.29 -1.66
N VAL A 42 5.28 6.26 -1.70
CA VAL A 42 5.08 7.14 -2.86
C VAL A 42 6.26 8.09 -3.07
N GLU A 43 6.87 8.60 -2.00
CA GLU A 43 8.04 9.48 -2.07
C GLU A 43 9.27 8.81 -2.68
N GLY A 44 9.42 7.49 -2.49
CA GLY A 44 10.51 6.70 -3.06
C GLY A 44 10.32 6.29 -4.53
N LEU A 45 9.18 6.59 -5.15
CA LEU A 45 8.84 6.04 -6.47
C LEU A 45 9.69 6.63 -7.62
N PRO A 46 10.12 5.79 -8.59
CA PRO A 46 10.69 6.25 -9.83
C PRO A 46 9.74 7.17 -10.64
N PRO A 47 10.25 8.17 -11.39
CA PRO A 47 9.45 9.18 -12.07
C PRO A 47 8.60 8.65 -13.25
N ASP A 48 8.85 7.44 -13.72
CA ASP A 48 8.12 6.76 -14.78
C ASP A 48 6.93 5.92 -14.26
N VAL A 49 6.78 5.80 -12.94
CA VAL A 49 5.58 5.25 -12.31
C VAL A 49 4.38 6.17 -12.58
N ARG A 50 3.23 5.59 -12.92
CA ARG A 50 2.00 6.33 -13.25
C ARG A 50 0.83 5.96 -12.35
N ALA A 51 0.83 4.74 -11.85
CA ALA A 51 -0.17 4.25 -10.91
C ALA A 51 0.50 3.19 -10.02
N VAL A 52 -0.15 2.89 -8.89
CA VAL A 52 0.27 1.80 -8.02
C VAL A 52 -0.91 0.92 -7.66
N GLU A 53 -0.65 -0.38 -7.54
CA GLU A 53 -1.52 -1.28 -6.79
C GLU A 53 -1.24 -1.11 -5.30
N VAL A 54 -2.28 -0.94 -4.47
CA VAL A 54 -2.12 -0.89 -3.01
C VAL A 54 -2.67 -2.15 -2.40
N ALA A 55 -1.79 -2.92 -1.77
CA ALA A 55 -2.15 -4.10 -0.99
C ALA A 55 -1.89 -3.85 0.50
N CYS A 56 -2.78 -4.35 1.35
CA CYS A 56 -2.63 -4.27 2.81
C CYS A 56 -2.90 -5.66 3.41
N GLY A 57 -1.98 -6.18 4.22
CA GLY A 57 -2.09 -7.52 4.79
C GLY A 57 -2.26 -8.59 3.71
N GLY A 58 -1.58 -8.46 2.57
CA GLY A 58 -1.69 -9.42 1.46
C GLY A 58 -2.99 -9.31 0.62
N VAL A 59 -3.88 -8.35 0.90
CA VAL A 59 -5.11 -8.13 0.10
C VAL A 59 -4.95 -6.87 -0.75
N VAL A 60 -5.08 -7.01 -2.08
CA VAL A 60 -5.06 -5.88 -3.02
C VAL A 60 -6.39 -5.14 -2.97
N SER A 61 -6.34 -3.86 -2.63
CA SER A 61 -7.52 -2.99 -2.53
C SER A 61 -7.90 -2.31 -3.84
N GLY A 62 -6.94 -2.16 -4.74
CA GLY A 62 -7.16 -1.51 -6.04
C GLY A 62 -5.88 -0.94 -6.64
N THR A 63 -6.03 -0.40 -7.85
CA THR A 63 -4.99 0.31 -8.59
C THR A 63 -5.34 1.80 -8.65
N TYR A 64 -4.42 2.66 -8.22
CA TYR A 64 -4.65 4.10 -8.07
C TYR A 64 -3.64 4.89 -8.90
N PRO A 65 -4.08 5.86 -9.71
CA PRO A 65 -3.17 6.84 -10.30
C PRO A 65 -2.40 7.60 -9.22
N LEU A 66 -1.14 7.95 -9.48
CA LEU A 66 -0.32 8.70 -8.51
C LEU A 66 -0.97 10.03 -8.11
N THR A 67 -1.71 10.66 -9.02
CA THR A 67 -2.45 11.89 -8.74
C THR A 67 -3.52 11.70 -7.66
N VAL A 68 -4.19 10.54 -7.63
CA VAL A 68 -5.19 10.20 -6.62
C VAL A 68 -4.52 9.95 -5.27
N LEU A 69 -3.38 9.27 -5.25
CA LEU A 69 -2.62 9.06 -4.02
C LEU A 69 -2.12 10.37 -3.42
N ALA A 70 -1.60 11.28 -4.26
CA ALA A 70 -1.16 12.59 -3.82
C ALA A 70 -2.30 13.42 -3.21
N SER A 71 -3.52 13.33 -3.74
CA SER A 71 -4.67 14.11 -3.24
C SER A 71 -5.46 13.43 -2.14
N SER A 72 -5.36 12.11 -2.00
CA SER A 72 -6.35 11.31 -1.25
C SER A 72 -5.75 10.08 -0.57
N ALA A 73 -4.46 10.09 -0.22
CA ALA A 73 -3.76 9.00 0.45
C ALA A 73 -4.53 8.42 1.66
N ALA A 74 -5.12 9.27 2.49
CA ALA A 74 -5.91 8.82 3.64
C ALA A 74 -7.14 7.98 3.26
N GLN A 75 -7.84 8.35 2.18
CA GLN A 75 -8.99 7.60 1.68
C GLN A 75 -8.56 6.27 1.07
N VAL A 76 -7.44 6.27 0.33
CA VAL A 76 -6.87 5.05 -0.26
C VAL A 76 -6.43 4.07 0.84
N ALA A 77 -5.72 4.56 1.86
CA ALA A 77 -5.31 3.76 3.00
C ALA A 77 -6.51 3.19 3.76
N GLN A 78 -7.54 4.00 4.01
CA GLN A 78 -8.76 3.53 4.66
C GLN A 78 -9.48 2.47 3.83
N HIS A 79 -9.56 2.66 2.51
CA HIS A 79 -10.14 1.66 1.61
C HIS A 79 -9.36 0.35 1.66
N ALA A 80 -8.02 0.42 1.70
CA ALA A 80 -7.18 -0.77 1.83
C ALA A 80 -7.44 -1.52 3.14
N VAL A 81 -7.42 -0.82 4.28
CA VAL A 81 -7.71 -1.42 5.60
C VAL A 81 -9.10 -2.07 5.63
N ASN A 82 -10.12 -1.37 5.14
CA ASN A 82 -11.50 -1.88 5.14
C ASN A 82 -11.65 -3.11 4.24
N THR A 83 -11.03 -3.09 3.06
CA THR A 83 -11.07 -4.22 2.11
C THR A 83 -10.41 -5.45 2.72
N THR A 84 -9.22 -5.28 3.31
CA THR A 84 -8.51 -6.35 4.00
C THR A 84 -9.35 -6.93 5.15
N ALA A 85 -9.95 -6.09 5.98
CA ALA A 85 -10.82 -6.53 7.07
C ALA A 85 -12.04 -7.33 6.56
N ALA A 86 -12.73 -6.83 5.53
CA ALA A 86 -13.88 -7.50 4.94
C ALA A 86 -13.53 -8.87 4.34
N VAL A 87 -12.37 -8.99 3.68
CA VAL A 87 -11.90 -10.28 3.14
C VAL A 87 -11.60 -11.27 4.26
N TYR A 88 -10.89 -10.84 5.31
CA TYR A 88 -10.60 -11.74 6.43
C TYR A 88 -11.84 -12.14 7.21
N GLU A 89 -12.81 -11.24 7.38
CA GLU A 89 -14.11 -11.57 7.97
C GLU A 89 -14.84 -12.63 7.14
N ALA A 90 -14.87 -12.49 5.81
CA ALA A 90 -15.52 -13.47 4.93
C ALA A 90 -14.83 -14.85 4.93
N LEU A 91 -13.51 -14.91 5.13
CA LEU A 91 -12.76 -16.17 5.21
C LEU A 91 -12.93 -16.92 6.54
N GLN A 92 -13.39 -16.23 7.59
CA GLN A 92 -13.62 -16.79 8.92
C GLN A 92 -15.06 -17.30 9.13
N ASN A 93 -15.96 -17.01 8.19
CA ASN A 93 -17.36 -17.46 8.18
C ASN A 93 -17.54 -18.70 7.30
#